data_AF-A0A7K2NNH6-F1
#
_entry.id   AF-A0A7K2NNH6-F1
#
_cell.length_a   1.000
_cell.length_b   1.000
_cell.length_c   1.000
_cell.angle_alpha   90.00
_cell.angle_beta   90.00
_cell.angle_gamma   90.00
#
_symmetry.space_group_name_H-M   'P 1'
#
loop_
_entity.id
_entity.type
_entity.pdbx_description
1 polymer ?
#
loop_
_entity_poly.entity_id
_entity_poly.type
_entity_poly.pdbx_seq_one_letter_code
_entity_poly.pdbx_strand_id
1 'polypeptide(L)'
;MTAAVRERMPALYLSHGAPPLADDPVWPGELAAWAADLPRPKAILVVSAHWEEAPLALGATRTVPLVYDFWGFPEHYYQVRYGAPGAPALADSVRKLLRAPGTPVQDVPDRGLDHGAYVPLVEMYPGADIPVLQVSMPTLDPARLMEIG
;
A
#
# COMPACT_ATOMS: atom_id res chain seq x y z
N MET A 1 -11.31 -33.19 13.23
CA MET A 1 -11.24 -32.01 12.35
C MET A 1 -10.91 -30.82 13.23
N THR A 2 -9.66 -30.40 13.28
CA THR A 2 -9.26 -29.18 13.98
C THR A 2 -9.66 -27.98 13.12
N ALA A 3 -10.43 -27.06 13.68
CA ALA A 3 -10.71 -25.80 13.02
C ALA A 3 -9.39 -25.06 12.80
N ALA A 4 -9.10 -24.66 11.56
CA ALA A 4 -7.95 -23.82 11.27
C ALA A 4 -8.10 -22.53 12.07
N VAL A 5 -7.15 -22.27 12.98
CA VAL A 5 -7.00 -20.96 13.61
C VAL A 5 -6.84 -19.98 12.45
N ARG A 6 -7.72 -18.99 12.33
CA ARG A 6 -7.51 -17.89 11.38
C ARG A 6 -6.26 -17.14 11.86
N GLU A 7 -5.11 -17.44 11.27
CA GLU A 7 -3.91 -16.66 11.50
C GLU A 7 -4.20 -15.21 11.10
N ARG A 8 -4.04 -14.31 12.08
CA ARG A 8 -4.19 -12.88 11.87
C ARG A 8 -3.01 -12.43 11.03
N MET A 9 -3.28 -11.82 9.86
CA MET A 9 -2.23 -11.21 9.05
C MET A 9 -1.49 -10.14 9.87
N PRO A 10 -0.16 -10.04 9.73
CA PRO A 10 0.61 -8.99 10.40
C PRO A 10 0.30 -7.61 9.78
N ALA A 11 0.42 -6.57 10.60
CA ALA A 11 0.53 -5.19 10.13
C ALA A 11 2.01 -4.82 10.10
N LEU A 12 2.47 -4.22 9.01
CA LEU A 12 3.88 -3.92 8.78
C LEU A 12 4.09 -2.41 8.71
N TYR A 13 5.19 -1.93 9.27
CA TYR A 13 5.71 -0.58 9.06
C TYR A 13 7.02 -0.70 8.29
N LEU A 14 7.09 -0.04 7.13
CA LEU A 14 8.19 -0.18 6.19
C LEU A 14 8.75 1.19 5.81
N SER A 15 10.08 1.30 5.82
CA SER A 15 10.75 2.37 5.10
C SER A 15 10.86 1.98 3.63
N HIS A 16 10.51 2.90 2.74
CA HIS A 16 10.59 2.72 1.28
C HIS A 16 11.81 3.44 0.67
N GLY A 17 12.48 4.31 1.45
CA GLY A 17 13.64 5.07 1.01
C GLY A 17 13.40 6.00 -0.18
N ALA A 18 14.48 6.58 -0.69
CA ALA A 18 14.47 7.21 -2.01
C ALA A 18 14.66 6.13 -3.10
N PRO A 19 14.39 6.44 -4.38
CA PRO A 19 14.54 5.46 -5.48
C PRO A 19 15.85 4.64 -5.47
N PRO A 20 17.03 5.20 -5.12
CA PRO A 20 18.27 4.42 -5.06
C PRO A 20 18.31 3.27 -4.06
N LEU A 21 17.38 3.22 -3.08
CA LEU A 21 17.30 2.08 -2.16
C LEU A 21 16.97 0.77 -2.89
N ALA A 22 16.28 0.84 -4.03
CA ALA A 22 15.99 -0.32 -4.87
C ALA A 22 17.26 -0.96 -5.47
N ASP A 23 18.36 -0.21 -5.57
CA ASP A 23 19.65 -0.71 -6.07
C ASP A 23 20.61 -1.10 -4.94
N ASP A 24 20.18 -1.00 -3.67
CA ASP A 24 21.00 -1.40 -2.54
C ASP A 24 21.33 -2.90 -2.62
N PRO A 25 22.58 -3.32 -2.34
CA PRO A 25 22.99 -4.71 -2.51
C PRO A 25 22.35 -5.68 -1.51
N VAL A 26 21.68 -5.20 -0.47
CA VAL A 26 21.15 -6.01 0.64
C VAL A 26 19.64 -5.84 0.78
N TRP A 27 19.16 -4.61 0.81
CA TRP A 27 17.77 -4.28 1.17
C TRP A 27 16.70 -5.01 0.35
N PRO A 28 16.77 -5.09 -1.01
CA PRO A 28 15.78 -5.82 -1.80
C PRO A 28 15.72 -7.30 -1.44
N GLY A 29 16.89 -7.92 -1.26
CA GLY A 29 17.01 -9.35 -0.93
C GLY A 29 16.48 -9.69 0.46
N GLU A 30 16.79 -8.86 1.46
CA GLU A 30 16.27 -9.04 2.82
C GLU A 30 14.75 -8.84 2.89
N LEU A 31 14.23 -7.83 2.18
CA LEU A 31 12.79 -7.56 2.13
C LEU A 31 12.03 -8.69 1.43
N ALA A 32 12.56 -9.20 0.30
CA ALA A 32 11.98 -10.34 -0.41
C ALA A 32 12.01 -11.62 0.43
N ALA A 33 13.13 -11.91 1.11
CA ALA A 33 13.26 -13.07 1.99
C ALA A 33 12.28 -12.99 3.16
N TRP A 34 12.17 -11.83 3.80
CA TRP A 34 11.22 -11.64 4.89
C TRP A 34 9.77 -11.80 4.43
N ALA A 35 9.42 -11.26 3.26
CA ALA A 35 8.08 -11.42 2.68
C ALA A 35 7.73 -12.89 2.37
N ALA A 36 8.71 -13.70 1.96
CA ALA A 36 8.51 -15.13 1.69
C ALA A 36 8.15 -15.94 2.95
N ASP A 37 8.56 -15.48 4.13
CA ASP A 37 8.23 -16.09 5.43
C ASP A 37 6.86 -15.63 5.98
N LEU A 38 6.24 -14.62 5.38
CA LEU A 38 4.91 -14.13 5.79
C LEU A 38 3.79 -14.99 5.20
N PRO A 39 2.64 -15.14 5.90
CA PRO A 39 1.45 -15.71 5.28
C PRO A 39 1.04 -14.86 4.08
N ARG A 40 0.78 -15.50 2.95
CA ARG A 40 0.43 -14.80 1.71
C ARG A 40 -0.90 -14.04 1.85
N PRO A 41 -0.93 -12.70 1.68
CA PRO A 41 -2.15 -11.93 1.82
C PRO A 41 -3.14 -12.19 0.68
N LYS A 42 -4.43 -12.08 0.97
CA LYS A 42 -5.51 -12.09 -0.04
C LYS A 42 -5.69 -10.72 -0.72
N ALA A 43 -5.30 -9.66 -0.03
CA ALA A 43 -5.24 -8.29 -0.49
C ALA A 43 -4.35 -7.51 0.48
N ILE A 44 -3.79 -6.38 0.02
CA ILE A 44 -2.95 -5.49 0.82
C ILE A 44 -3.61 -4.12 0.89
N LEU A 45 -3.75 -3.60 2.10
CA LEU A 45 -4.09 -2.20 2.35
C LEU A 45 -2.79 -1.44 2.62
N VAL A 46 -2.48 -0.41 1.84
CA VAL A 46 -1.28 0.41 2.00
C VAL A 46 -1.67 1.81 2.43
N VAL A 47 -1.03 2.30 3.48
CA VAL A 47 -1.04 3.72 3.85
C VAL A 47 0.35 4.27 3.53
N SER A 48 0.42 5.31 2.70
CA SER A 48 1.70 5.90 2.27
C SER A 48 1.85 7.31 2.83
N ALA A 49 3.06 7.63 3.31
CA ALA A 49 3.41 8.97 3.77
C ALA A 49 3.38 10.02 2.64
N HIS A 50 3.37 9.60 1.37
CA HIS A 50 3.30 10.49 0.20
C HIS A 50 1.87 10.88 -0.20
N TRP A 51 0.88 10.43 0.56
CA TRP A 51 -0.50 10.76 0.27
C TRP A 51 -1.24 11.28 1.50
N GLU A 52 -1.09 12.57 1.74
CA GLU A 52 -1.93 13.32 2.67
C GLU A 52 -3.15 13.87 1.93
N GLU A 53 -4.36 13.51 2.38
CA GLU A 53 -5.62 13.95 1.76
C GLU A 53 -6.76 13.84 2.77
N ALA A 54 -7.54 14.91 2.90
CA ALA A 54 -8.66 15.02 3.83
C ALA A 54 -9.93 15.48 3.09
N PRO A 55 -11.03 14.72 3.14
CA PRO A 55 -11.27 13.54 3.98
C PRO A 55 -10.51 12.27 3.51
N LEU A 56 -10.49 11.24 4.36
CA LEU A 56 -9.77 9.98 4.07
C LEU A 56 -10.18 9.46 2.69
N ALA A 57 -9.19 9.23 1.84
CA ALA A 57 -9.38 8.90 0.44
C ALA A 57 -8.94 7.47 0.15
N LEU A 58 -9.76 6.74 -0.62
CA LEU A 58 -9.40 5.46 -1.21
C LEU A 58 -8.93 5.68 -2.64
N GLY A 59 -7.78 5.10 -2.98
CA GLY A 59 -7.23 5.17 -4.33
C GLY A 59 -7.99 4.29 -5.32
N ALA A 60 -7.37 4.03 -6.47
CA ALA A 60 -7.97 3.22 -7.51
C ALA A 60 -8.31 1.80 -7.04
N THR A 61 -9.53 1.36 -7.37
CA THR A 61 -10.02 -0.01 -7.13
C THR A 61 -9.92 -0.90 -8.37
N ARG A 62 -9.25 -0.38 -9.41
CA ARG A 62 -8.88 -1.05 -10.66
C ARG A 62 -7.38 -0.80 -10.89
N THR A 63 -6.74 -1.61 -11.73
CA THR A 63 -5.34 -1.33 -12.11
C THR A 63 -5.28 -0.03 -12.91
N VAL A 64 -4.47 0.92 -12.44
CA VAL A 64 -4.14 2.20 -13.07
C VAL A 64 -2.62 2.41 -13.02
N PRO A 65 -2.05 3.34 -13.82
CA PRO A 65 -0.62 3.64 -13.75
C PRO A 65 -0.15 4.06 -12.35
N LEU A 66 1.12 3.79 -12.04
CA LEU A 66 1.78 4.28 -10.82
C LEU A 66 1.85 5.81 -10.81
N VAL A 67 1.92 6.37 -9.61
CA VAL A 67 2.22 7.78 -9.37
C VAL A 67 3.72 7.93 -9.14
N TYR A 68 4.39 8.69 -10.01
CA TYR A 68 5.80 9.07 -9.84
C TYR A 68 5.86 10.45 -9.16
N ASP A 69 5.93 10.44 -7.85
CA ASP A 69 5.93 11.58 -6.93
C ASP A 69 7.35 12.00 -6.50
N PHE A 70 8.37 11.56 -7.22
CA PHE A 70 9.77 11.93 -7.04
C PHE A 70 10.38 12.45 -8.35
N TRP A 71 11.42 13.29 -8.25
CA TRP A 71 12.11 13.89 -9.40
C TRP A 71 13.63 13.93 -9.21
N GLY A 72 14.37 14.13 -10.30
CA GLY A 72 15.82 14.34 -10.26
C GLY A 72 16.67 13.07 -10.23
N PHE A 73 16.06 11.90 -10.43
CA PHE A 73 16.76 10.62 -10.47
C PHE A 73 17.00 10.11 -11.90
N PRO A 74 17.91 9.15 -12.10
CA PRO A 74 18.07 8.41 -13.35
C PRO A 74 16.76 7.89 -13.95
N GLU A 75 16.69 7.82 -15.28
CA GLU A 75 15.47 7.48 -16.03
C GLU A 75 14.89 6.10 -15.68
N HIS A 76 15.74 5.12 -15.35
CA HIS A 76 15.30 3.75 -15.11
C HIS A 76 14.31 3.64 -13.93
N TYR A 77 14.38 4.51 -12.92
CA TYR A 77 13.39 4.54 -11.83
C TYR A 77 11.98 4.92 -12.30
N TYR A 78 11.86 5.70 -13.38
CA TYR A 78 10.57 6.08 -13.98
C TYR A 78 10.02 5.01 -14.94
N GLN A 79 10.82 3.99 -15.25
CA GLN A 79 10.45 2.87 -16.12
C GLN A 79 9.90 1.68 -15.35
N VAL A 80 10.08 1.65 -14.02
CA VAL A 80 9.49 0.63 -13.13
C VAL A 80 7.98 0.56 -13.35
N ARG A 81 7.41 -0.65 -13.32
CA ARG A 81 5.96 -0.87 -13.41
C ARG A 81 5.55 -1.89 -12.37
N TYR A 82 4.40 -1.69 -11.77
CA TYR A 82 3.83 -2.63 -10.81
C TYR A 82 2.31 -2.71 -11.01
N GLY A 83 1.89 -3.70 -11.79
CA GLY A 83 0.51 -3.83 -12.30
C GLY A 83 -0.42 -4.59 -11.36
N ALA A 84 -0.42 -4.26 -10.06
CA ALA A 84 -1.26 -4.95 -9.10
C ALA A 84 -2.77 -4.87 -9.45
N PRO A 85 -3.55 -5.95 -9.25
CA PRO A 85 -5.00 -5.89 -9.32
C PRO A 85 -5.55 -4.84 -8.35
N GLY A 86 -6.58 -4.12 -8.76
CA GLY A 86 -7.33 -3.30 -7.81
C GLY A 86 -8.09 -4.16 -6.80
N ALA A 87 -8.33 -3.63 -5.60
CA ALA A 87 -8.97 -4.37 -4.50
C ALA A 87 -10.37 -3.79 -4.12
N PRO A 88 -11.40 -3.91 -4.98
CA PRO A 88 -12.71 -3.32 -4.72
C PRO A 88 -13.41 -3.87 -3.47
N ALA A 89 -13.27 -5.18 -3.21
CA ALA A 89 -13.84 -5.80 -2.00
C ALA A 89 -13.17 -5.30 -0.70
N LEU A 90 -11.88 -4.97 -0.77
CA LEU A 90 -11.15 -4.35 0.33
C LEU A 90 -11.62 -2.91 0.54
N ALA A 91 -11.79 -2.14 -0.55
CA ALA A 91 -12.33 -0.78 -0.48
C ALA A 91 -13.72 -0.75 0.15
N ASP A 92 -14.61 -1.67 -0.23
CA ASP A 92 -15.93 -1.81 0.39
C ASP A 92 -15.85 -2.15 1.88
N SER A 93 -14.88 -2.96 2.28
CA SER A 93 -14.65 -3.30 3.69
C SER A 93 -14.17 -2.08 4.49
N VAL A 94 -13.24 -1.29 3.93
CA VAL A 94 -12.77 -0.03 4.54
C VAL A 94 -13.92 0.96 4.68
N ARG A 95 -14.70 1.19 3.61
CA ARG A 95 -15.89 2.05 3.67
C ARG A 95 -16.88 1.58 4.73
N LYS A 96 -17.10 0.27 4.89
CA LYS A 96 -18.01 -0.27 5.91
C LYS A 96 -17.47 -0.07 7.32
N LEU A 97 -16.17 -0.25 7.53
CA LEU A 97 -15.53 -0.09 8.83
C LEU A 97 -15.55 1.37 9.29
N LEU A 98 -15.28 2.29 8.36
CA LEU A 98 -15.21 3.73 8.63
C LEU A 98 -16.57 4.44 8.48
N ARG A 99 -17.68 3.71 8.30
CA ARG A 99 -19.04 4.29 8.31
C ARG A 99 -19.43 4.71 9.72
N ALA A 100 -18.87 5.82 10.19
CA ALA A 100 -19.26 6.51 11.41
C ALA A 100 -19.58 7.99 11.10
N PRO A 101 -20.51 8.62 11.83
CA PRO A 101 -20.73 10.06 11.72
C PRO A 101 -19.42 10.82 11.97
N GLY A 102 -18.99 11.63 11.01
CA GLY A 102 -17.77 12.43 11.11
C GLY A 102 -16.51 11.81 10.48
N THR A 103 -16.60 10.62 9.88
CA THR A 103 -15.48 9.98 9.15
C THR A 103 -15.82 9.81 7.67
N PRO A 104 -16.02 10.91 6.91
CA PRO A 104 -16.25 10.81 5.47
C PRO A 104 -15.08 10.07 4.81
N VAL A 105 -15.42 9.14 3.92
CA VAL A 105 -14.47 8.43 3.06
C VAL A 105 -14.81 8.79 1.62
N GLN A 106 -13.83 9.30 0.89
CA GLN A 106 -13.96 9.65 -0.52
C GLN A 106 -13.19 8.68 -1.41
N ASP A 107 -13.56 8.64 -2.69
CA ASP A 107 -12.90 7.81 -3.69
C ASP A 107 -12.15 8.70 -4.69
N VAL A 108 -10.89 8.34 -4.95
CA VAL A 108 -10.03 8.97 -5.96
C VAL A 108 -9.64 7.90 -6.97
N PRO A 109 -10.53 7.59 -7.94
CA PRO A 109 -10.45 6.37 -8.75
C PRO A 109 -9.26 6.33 -9.72
N ASP A 110 -8.59 7.46 -9.93
CA ASP A 110 -7.40 7.59 -10.79
C ASP A 110 -6.10 7.72 -9.99
N ARG A 111 -6.15 7.66 -8.65
CA ARG A 111 -4.94 7.62 -7.80
C ARG A 111 -4.34 6.23 -7.85
N GLY A 112 -3.21 6.11 -8.56
CA GLY A 112 -2.37 4.93 -8.53
C GLY A 112 -1.49 4.83 -7.28
N LEU A 113 -0.71 3.75 -7.22
CA LEU A 113 0.26 3.55 -6.14
C LEU A 113 1.42 4.53 -6.29
N ASP A 114 1.72 5.29 -5.23
CA ASP A 114 2.92 6.14 -5.20
C ASP A 114 4.18 5.38 -4.78
N HIS A 115 5.35 6.01 -4.83
CA HIS A 115 6.61 5.30 -4.59
C HIS A 115 6.72 4.70 -3.19
N GLY A 116 6.12 5.34 -2.18
CA GLY A 116 6.07 4.79 -0.84
C GLY A 116 5.27 3.49 -0.76
N ALA A 117 4.31 3.30 -1.67
CA ALA A 117 3.51 2.10 -1.78
C ALA A 117 4.14 1.04 -2.70
N TYR A 118 4.51 1.39 -3.93
CA TYR A 118 4.89 0.36 -4.91
C TYR A 118 6.32 -0.17 -4.71
N VAL A 119 7.27 0.64 -4.22
CA VAL A 119 8.68 0.22 -4.13
C VAL A 119 8.84 -1.00 -3.22
N PRO A 120 8.31 -1.02 -1.97
CA PRO A 120 8.38 -2.23 -1.15
C PRO A 120 7.62 -3.41 -1.76
N LEU A 121 6.50 -3.15 -2.44
CA LEU A 121 5.67 -4.21 -3.02
C LEU A 121 6.33 -4.91 -4.21
N VAL A 122 7.12 -4.19 -5.01
CA VAL A 122 7.92 -4.80 -6.10
C VAL A 122 8.87 -5.85 -5.53
N GLU A 123 9.53 -5.55 -4.40
CA GLU A 123 10.48 -6.49 -3.79
C GLU A 123 9.78 -7.63 -3.04
N MET A 124 8.72 -7.32 -2.28
CA MET A 124 8.00 -8.32 -1.49
C MET A 124 7.18 -9.28 -2.35
N TYR A 125 6.55 -8.77 -3.42
CA TYR A 125 5.58 -9.51 -4.23
C TYR A 125 5.76 -9.21 -5.73
N PRO A 126 6.90 -9.56 -6.35
CA PRO A 126 7.25 -9.18 -7.72
C PRO A 126 6.27 -9.70 -8.78
N GLY A 127 5.49 -10.74 -8.47
CA GLY A 127 4.43 -11.25 -9.35
C GLY A 127 3.27 -10.29 -9.55
N ALA A 128 3.14 -9.24 -8.72
CA ALA A 128 2.08 -8.24 -8.77
C ALA A 128 0.67 -8.85 -8.87
N ASP A 129 0.45 -10.00 -8.24
CA ASP A 129 -0.77 -10.81 -8.37
C ASP A 129 -1.68 -10.74 -7.13
N ILE A 130 -1.29 -9.92 -6.15
CA ILE A 130 -2.06 -9.63 -4.94
C ILE A 130 -2.82 -8.32 -5.13
N PRO A 131 -4.14 -8.28 -4.91
CA PRO A 131 -4.90 -7.04 -4.95
C PRO A 131 -4.39 -6.00 -3.95
N VAL A 132 -4.20 -4.76 -4.41
CA VAL A 132 -3.71 -3.65 -3.57
C VAL A 132 -4.74 -2.52 -3.56
N LEU A 133 -4.94 -1.93 -2.38
CA LEU A 133 -5.64 -0.65 -2.22
C LEU A 133 -4.74 0.30 -1.44
N GLN A 134 -4.54 1.50 -1.99
CA GLN A 134 -3.90 2.57 -1.24
C GLN A 134 -4.96 3.48 -0.58
N VAL A 135 -4.65 3.95 0.63
CA VAL A 135 -5.45 4.89 1.41
C VAL A 135 -4.61 6.09 1.83
N SER A 136 -5.21 7.28 1.84
CA SER A 136 -4.55 8.50 2.26
C SER A 136 -4.44 8.63 3.78
N MET A 137 -3.55 9.50 4.22
CA MET A 137 -3.51 10.01 5.58
C MET A 137 -4.37 11.28 5.68
N PRO A 138 -5.49 11.28 6.43
CA PRO A 138 -6.37 12.45 6.54
C PRO A 138 -5.87 13.53 7.49
N THR A 139 -4.79 13.26 8.23
CA THR A 139 -4.20 14.17 9.20
C THR A 139 -2.78 13.71 9.54
N LEU A 140 -1.99 14.60 10.13
CA LEU A 140 -0.69 14.30 10.73
C LEU A 140 -0.75 14.19 12.27
N ASP A 141 -1.94 14.30 12.86
CA ASP A 141 -2.13 14.07 14.29
C ASP A 141 -1.99 12.57 14.61
N PRO A 142 -0.95 12.15 15.34
CA PRO A 142 -0.68 10.74 15.58
C PRO A 142 -1.77 10.08 16.43
N ALA A 143 -2.42 10.81 17.35
CA ALA A 143 -3.48 10.25 18.17
C ALA A 143 -4.71 9.92 17.31
N ARG A 144 -5.08 10.84 16.40
CA ARG A 144 -6.19 10.61 15.45
C ARG A 144 -5.88 9.50 14.45
N LEU A 145 -4.64 9.38 13.99
CA LEU A 145 -4.23 8.28 13.11
C LEU A 145 -4.38 6.94 13.83
N MET A 146 -3.88 6.82 15.06
CA MET A 146 -4.01 5.60 15.87
C MET A 146 -5.48 5.24 16.19
N GLU A 147 -6.38 6.22 16.29
CA GLU A 147 -7.82 5.98 16.44
C GLU A 147 -8.47 5.40 15.17
N ILE A 148 -7.96 5.76 13.99
CA ILE A 148 -8.41 5.20 12.70
C ILE A 148 -7.92 3.76 12.55
N GLY A 149 -6.67 3.49 12.95
CA GLY A 149 -6.02 2.17 12.91
C GLY A 149 -4.57 2.26 12.46
#